data_AF-A0A537BC18-F1
#
_entry.id   AF-A0A537BC18-F1
#
_cell.length_a   1.000
_cell.length_b   1.000
_cell.length_c   1.000
_cell.angle_alpha   90.00
_cell.angle_beta   90.00
_cell.angle_gamma   90.00
#
_symmetry.space_group_name_H-M   'P 1'
#
loop_
_entity.id
_entity.type
_entity.pdbx_description
1 polymer ?
#
loop_
_entity_poly.entity_id
_entity_poly.type
_entity_poly.pdbx_seq_one_letter_code
_entity_poly.pdbx_strand_id
1 'polypeptide(L)'
;MRVVVSFCGLRRNPQRPRRPLIGGSVMTIRGDREADVWLSDEQLAKLTRADEASLFHSPIPTQMVSNGEHMPIPQTEDQKKVEARIKEIADQASKKLNISRRQFLAGTGGMAAGFLAMNEVYGQMFKVDEDELYEREAHARNGPPADLFVLDDQLHMVRSSMAGPQFFRAYAQGPTAAAASVFKSNPFRPAGAFDELGKTWQVLNPQIVGAEINDSIYHLMHFVKDVFFDSQTTVGLLSNATLGVFPPGDPNGRAPNNVEESQAAGLLTSKQTAAVRDFVNRISGSQRMLAHGQLYPGRRSLYFMEQQVAENHPDSWKGYTVATSARGDNDPPDSPLKQWRLDDEQIAYPSYDFIMRQRDQLRRHPGFRNICIHKGFSPAPIDTPEWGKPSDIPKASHDWPELNFIIYHACFGGMTPFLWPSPGLANIQNKVLRNGEPDITWLTEFAQTCGKIRNVYAEIGSTFGGIVITFPSVCAHLLGQLLKHFGEDKVVFGSDCVYYGSPQWQIEAMWRFEIPESIRRQYGYPALTERAKRKILGLNSARLYGLSGDAEVSARADYRPVPRNYDTLVPLKLKTLLEFPGLTTDAMAKARHEYLAAGADPSHLRYGWVRTQV
;
A
#
# COMPACT_ATOMS: atom_id res chain seq x y z
N MET A 1 -59.30 23.61 2.97
CA MET A 1 -58.94 24.82 2.22
C MET A 1 -58.18 24.36 0.98
N ARG A 2 -58.80 24.07 -0.19
CA ARG A 2 -59.36 25.00 -1.21
C ARG A 2 -58.32 26.11 -1.50
N VAL A 3 -57.77 26.30 -2.71
CA VAL A 3 -58.39 26.35 -4.05
C VAL A 3 -57.34 26.21 -5.17
N VAL A 4 -57.75 25.58 -6.28
CA VAL A 4 -57.16 25.61 -7.64
C VAL A 4 -57.76 26.78 -8.43
N VAL A 5 -56.98 27.56 -9.20
CA VAL A 5 -57.50 28.28 -10.40
C VAL A 5 -56.42 28.40 -11.50
N SER A 6 -56.86 28.18 -12.73
CA SER A 6 -56.15 28.22 -14.03
C SER A 6 -56.71 29.36 -14.92
N PHE A 7 -56.19 29.45 -16.16
CA PHE A 7 -56.54 30.28 -17.35
C PHE A 7 -55.71 31.58 -17.55
N CYS A 8 -54.89 31.72 -18.62
CA CYS A 8 -55.18 31.94 -20.07
C CYS A 8 -55.61 33.41 -20.32
N GLY A 9 -55.13 34.22 -21.26
CA GLY A 9 -54.30 34.15 -22.47
C GLY A 9 -54.63 35.40 -23.33
N LEU A 10 -53.88 35.65 -24.41
CA LEU A 10 -54.08 36.68 -25.48
C LEU A 10 -53.56 38.10 -25.19
N ARG A 11 -52.97 38.90 -26.10
CA ARG A 11 -52.32 38.79 -27.43
C ARG A 11 -51.97 40.25 -27.83
N ARG A 12 -50.84 40.51 -28.50
CA ARG A 12 -50.75 41.42 -29.68
C ARG A 12 -49.36 41.30 -30.37
N ASN A 13 -49.41 40.87 -31.62
CA ASN A 13 -48.39 40.95 -32.69
C ASN A 13 -48.78 42.19 -33.56
N PRO A 14 -47.96 42.79 -34.47
CA PRO A 14 -47.01 42.13 -35.38
C PRO A 14 -45.72 42.94 -35.75
N GLN A 15 -44.67 42.25 -36.23
CA GLN A 15 -43.99 42.47 -37.53
C GLN A 15 -42.67 41.68 -37.60
N ARG A 16 -42.50 40.91 -38.69
CA ARG A 16 -41.30 40.18 -39.13
C ARG A 16 -40.52 41.10 -40.09
N PRO A 17 -39.18 40.97 -40.28
CA PRO A 17 -38.63 39.80 -41.00
C PRO A 17 -37.19 39.31 -40.69
N ARG A 18 -37.03 37.99 -40.94
CA ARG A 18 -35.86 37.24 -41.46
C ARG A 18 -34.56 37.07 -40.63
N ARG A 19 -34.18 35.79 -40.46
CA ARG A 19 -32.86 35.28 -40.01
C ARG A 19 -31.73 35.71 -40.97
N PRO A 20 -30.48 35.75 -40.46
CA PRO A 20 -29.48 34.72 -40.84
C PRO A 20 -28.74 34.18 -39.61
N LEU A 21 -28.61 32.85 -39.50
CA LEU A 21 -27.40 32.04 -39.72
C LEU A 21 -26.47 31.94 -38.51
N ILE A 22 -26.15 30.68 -38.23
CA ILE A 22 -25.37 30.13 -37.12
C ILE A 22 -23.96 30.71 -37.16
N GLY A 23 -23.52 31.29 -36.03
CA GLY A 23 -22.16 31.78 -35.80
C GLY A 23 -21.47 30.97 -34.70
N GLY A 24 -20.30 30.44 -35.05
CA GLY A 24 -19.38 29.57 -34.33
C GLY A 24 -19.39 29.61 -32.80
N SER A 25 -19.61 28.43 -32.21
CA SER A 25 -18.95 28.06 -30.96
C SER A 25 -17.46 27.96 -31.25
N VAL A 26 -16.67 28.84 -30.63
CA VAL A 26 -15.21 28.66 -30.56
C VAL A 26 -14.99 27.34 -29.80
N MET A 27 -14.51 26.32 -30.53
CA MET A 27 -13.96 25.12 -29.92
C MET A 27 -12.80 25.54 -29.01
N THR A 28 -12.95 25.41 -27.70
CA THR A 28 -11.81 25.36 -26.81
C THR A 28 -10.98 24.13 -27.17
N ILE A 29 -9.76 24.37 -27.65
CA ILE A 29 -8.84 23.30 -28.03
C ILE A 29 -8.43 22.56 -26.77
N ARG A 30 -8.58 21.23 -26.77
CA ARG A 30 -8.03 20.33 -25.76
C ARG A 30 -6.52 20.56 -25.69
N GLY A 31 -6.05 21.24 -24.64
CA GLY A 31 -4.64 21.58 -24.46
C GLY A 31 -4.36 22.89 -23.74
N ASP A 32 -5.34 23.78 -23.59
CA ASP A 32 -5.15 25.04 -22.88
C ASP A 32 -5.27 24.84 -21.36
N ARG A 33 -4.14 24.55 -20.70
CA ARG A 33 -4.05 24.20 -19.26
C ARG A 33 -4.36 25.37 -18.32
N GLU A 34 -4.45 26.59 -18.84
CA GLU A 34 -4.90 27.77 -18.08
C GLU A 34 -6.40 27.71 -17.76
N ALA A 35 -7.18 26.94 -18.54
CA ALA A 35 -8.61 26.76 -18.31
C ALA A 35 -8.97 25.86 -17.10
N ASP A 36 -7.98 25.15 -16.52
CA ASP A 36 -8.16 24.22 -15.40
C ASP A 36 -7.59 24.76 -14.05
N VAL A 37 -7.24 26.06 -13.98
CA VAL A 37 -6.64 26.70 -12.79
C VAL A 37 -7.73 27.34 -11.93
N TRP A 38 -7.78 27.01 -10.64
CA TRP A 38 -8.73 27.54 -9.65
C TRP A 38 -8.14 28.71 -8.84
N LEU A 39 -7.09 29.33 -9.35
CA LEU A 39 -6.46 30.52 -8.79
C LEU A 39 -6.98 31.75 -9.54
N SER A 40 -7.18 32.85 -8.82
CA SER A 40 -7.54 34.11 -9.46
C SER A 40 -6.42 34.57 -10.40
N ASP A 41 -6.76 35.42 -11.39
CA ASP A 41 -5.76 36.02 -12.28
C ASP A 41 -4.64 36.73 -11.49
N GLU A 42 -4.97 37.32 -10.33
CA GLU A 42 -4.01 37.96 -9.43
C GLU A 42 -3.06 36.96 -8.74
N GLN A 43 -3.54 35.74 -8.46
CA GLN A 43 -2.73 34.65 -7.92
C GLN A 43 -1.87 34.02 -9.02
N LEU A 44 -2.44 33.77 -10.20
CA LEU A 44 -1.72 33.28 -11.38
C LEU A 44 -0.56 34.20 -11.79
N ALA A 45 -0.76 35.52 -11.71
CA ALA A 45 0.29 36.51 -12.01
C ALA A 45 1.53 36.39 -11.09
N LYS A 46 1.40 35.77 -9.91
CA LYS A 46 2.50 35.55 -8.95
C LYS A 46 3.20 34.20 -9.14
N LEU A 47 2.75 33.40 -10.11
CA LEU A 47 3.22 32.05 -10.38
C LEU A 47 3.91 31.96 -11.74
N THR A 48 4.85 31.04 -11.82
CA THR A 48 5.42 30.59 -13.10
C THR A 48 5.19 29.11 -13.22
N ARG A 49 4.97 28.62 -14.43
CA ARG A 49 4.84 27.19 -14.65
C ARG A 49 6.12 26.46 -14.25
N ALA A 50 6.02 25.34 -13.56
CA ALA A 50 7.17 24.60 -13.04
C ALA A 50 8.07 24.02 -14.15
N ASP A 51 7.47 23.70 -15.31
CA ASP A 51 8.14 23.25 -16.52
C ASP A 51 8.78 24.38 -17.35
N GLU A 52 8.42 25.63 -17.06
CA GLU A 52 8.95 26.84 -17.71
C GLU A 52 9.86 27.65 -16.78
N ALA A 53 9.64 27.53 -15.48
CA ALA A 53 10.51 28.06 -14.45
C ALA A 53 11.85 27.32 -14.52
N SER A 54 12.94 28.08 -14.39
CA SER A 54 14.29 27.52 -14.36
C SER A 54 14.57 26.81 -13.02
N LEU A 55 13.81 25.75 -12.74
CA LEU A 55 13.86 25.00 -11.50
C LEU A 55 15.02 24.03 -11.49
N PHE A 56 15.53 23.80 -10.28
CA PHE A 56 16.49 22.74 -10.08
C PHE A 56 15.79 21.38 -10.06
N HIS A 57 16.15 20.52 -11.01
CA HIS A 57 15.59 19.17 -11.16
C HIS A 57 16.29 18.19 -10.21
N SER A 58 16.11 18.39 -8.90
CA SER A 58 16.63 17.48 -7.87
C SER A 58 15.77 16.21 -7.76
N PRO A 59 16.38 15.09 -7.31
CA PRO A 59 15.64 13.86 -7.04
C PRO A 59 14.65 14.01 -5.88
N ILE A 60 14.95 14.85 -4.89
CA ILE A 60 14.04 15.24 -3.82
C ILE A 60 13.56 16.68 -4.07
N PRO A 61 12.25 16.96 -4.19
CA PRO A 61 11.75 18.31 -4.42
C PRO A 61 12.12 19.27 -3.29
N THR A 62 12.68 20.42 -3.66
CA THR A 62 13.13 21.46 -2.73
C THR A 62 12.15 22.61 -2.60
N GLN A 63 11.02 22.59 -3.32
CA GLN A 63 9.98 23.62 -3.20
C GLN A 63 8.61 23.06 -3.60
N MET A 64 7.56 23.76 -3.18
CA MET A 64 6.18 23.40 -3.48
C MET A 64 5.85 23.73 -4.95
N VAL A 65 5.33 22.73 -5.66
CA VAL A 65 4.75 22.90 -7.00
C VAL A 65 3.24 22.69 -6.86
N SER A 66 2.47 23.75 -7.07
CA SER A 66 1.01 23.71 -7.11
C SER A 66 0.53 23.15 -8.45
N ASN A 67 -0.63 22.54 -8.48
CA ASN A 67 -1.30 22.13 -9.72
C ASN A 67 -2.23 23.23 -10.28
N GLY A 68 -2.31 24.40 -9.63
CA GLY A 68 -3.25 25.46 -9.98
C GLY A 68 -4.52 25.47 -9.11
N GLU A 69 -4.63 24.64 -8.07
CA GLU A 69 -5.80 24.65 -7.16
C GLU A 69 -5.55 25.39 -5.84
N HIS A 70 -4.29 25.64 -5.48
CA HIS A 70 -3.90 26.34 -4.27
C HIS A 70 -2.66 27.19 -4.50
N MET A 71 -2.54 28.31 -3.80
CA MET A 71 -1.38 29.18 -3.93
C MET A 71 -0.17 28.50 -3.25
N PRO A 72 0.87 28.08 -4.00
CA PRO A 72 2.05 27.49 -3.39
C PRO A 72 2.76 28.55 -2.53
N ILE A 73 3.28 28.13 -1.37
CA ILE A 73 4.15 29.02 -0.58
C ILE A 73 5.50 29.20 -1.30
N PRO A 74 6.18 30.35 -1.13
CA PRO A 74 7.54 30.50 -1.61
C PRO A 74 8.44 29.42 -1.01
N GLN A 75 9.49 29.06 -1.74
CA GLN A 75 10.54 28.21 -1.20
C GLN A 75 11.06 28.79 0.13
N THR A 76 10.99 28.01 1.20
CA THR A 76 11.45 28.42 2.54
C THR A 76 12.97 28.57 2.58
N GLU A 77 13.51 29.30 3.55
CA GLU A 77 14.97 29.47 3.68
C GLU A 77 15.70 28.14 3.88
N ASP A 78 15.15 27.23 4.69
CA ASP A 78 15.75 25.91 4.87
C ASP A 78 15.67 25.06 3.61
N GLN A 79 14.59 25.17 2.84
CA GLN A 79 14.50 24.54 1.52
C GLN A 79 15.52 25.09 0.51
N LYS A 80 15.76 26.40 0.52
CA LYS A 80 16.83 27.02 -0.29
C LYS A 80 18.21 26.49 0.13
N LYS A 81 18.44 26.29 1.44
CA LYS A 81 19.68 25.68 1.96
C LYS A 81 19.82 24.23 1.48
N VAL A 82 18.77 23.43 1.56
CA VAL A 82 18.79 22.04 1.03
C VAL A 82 19.09 22.05 -0.46
N GLU A 83 18.43 22.92 -1.25
CA GLU A 83 18.67 23.01 -2.69
C GLU A 83 20.09 23.43 -3.04
N ALA A 84 20.60 24.48 -2.37
CA ALA A 84 21.98 24.93 -2.53
C ALA A 84 22.95 23.80 -2.18
N ARG A 85 22.66 23.04 -1.12
CA ARG A 85 23.51 21.95 -0.69
C ARG A 85 23.50 20.77 -1.65
N ILE A 86 22.34 20.38 -2.18
CA ILE A 86 22.26 19.36 -3.25
C ILE A 86 23.02 19.84 -4.48
N LYS A 87 22.93 21.12 -4.83
CA LYS A 87 23.66 21.70 -5.97
C LYS A 87 25.17 21.57 -5.76
N GLU A 88 25.69 21.97 -4.60
CA GLU A 88 27.11 21.87 -4.26
C GLU A 88 27.61 20.43 -4.28
N ILE A 89 26.89 19.53 -3.62
CA ILE A 89 27.24 18.11 -3.57
C ILE A 89 27.24 17.52 -4.98
N ALA A 90 26.21 17.80 -5.78
CA ALA A 90 26.11 17.32 -7.15
C ALA A 90 27.23 17.88 -8.05
N ASP A 91 27.63 19.14 -7.88
CA ASP A 91 28.76 19.75 -8.60
C ASP A 91 30.08 19.04 -8.29
N GLN A 92 30.34 18.79 -7.01
CA GLN A 92 31.56 18.14 -6.56
C GLN A 92 31.58 16.68 -7.01
N ALA A 93 30.48 15.97 -6.84
CA ALA A 93 30.38 14.55 -7.14
C ALA A 93 30.33 14.23 -8.63
N SER A 94 29.59 14.99 -9.43
CA SER A 94 29.57 14.76 -10.88
C SER A 94 30.94 15.00 -11.52
N LYS A 95 31.69 16.01 -11.05
CA LYS A 95 33.07 16.28 -11.50
C LYS A 95 34.00 15.12 -11.15
N LYS A 96 33.93 14.62 -9.91
CA LYS A 96 34.76 13.49 -9.45
C LYS A 96 34.44 12.19 -10.22
N LEU A 97 33.18 11.98 -10.58
CA LEU A 97 32.72 10.78 -11.32
C LEU A 97 32.83 10.89 -12.84
N ASN A 98 33.22 12.04 -13.37
CA ASN A 98 33.28 12.32 -14.81
C ASN A 98 31.94 12.04 -15.55
N ILE A 99 30.82 12.42 -14.92
CA ILE A 99 29.47 12.35 -15.51
C ILE A 99 28.79 13.71 -15.44
N SER A 100 27.73 13.90 -16.24
CA SER A 100 26.95 15.13 -16.14
C SER A 100 26.21 15.23 -14.81
N ARG A 101 25.99 16.45 -14.30
CA ARG A 101 25.14 16.68 -13.10
C ARG A 101 23.77 16.05 -13.24
N ARG A 102 23.20 16.08 -14.45
CA ARG A 102 21.90 15.48 -14.75
C ARG A 102 21.93 13.96 -14.58
N GLN A 103 22.94 13.28 -15.13
CA GLN A 103 23.12 11.83 -14.94
C GLN A 103 23.39 11.47 -13.48
N PHE A 104 24.16 12.30 -12.76
CA PHE A 104 24.41 12.12 -11.34
C PHE A 104 23.11 12.19 -10.51
N LEU A 105 22.32 13.26 -10.71
CA LEU A 105 21.06 13.49 -10.00
C LEU A 105 19.98 12.46 -10.35
N ALA A 106 20.08 11.81 -11.51
CA ALA A 106 19.21 10.71 -11.92
C ALA A 106 19.60 9.36 -11.30
N GLY A 107 20.80 9.24 -10.73
CA GLY A 107 21.32 8.01 -10.13
C GLY A 107 21.25 7.97 -8.60
N THR A 108 21.78 6.89 -8.02
CA THR A 108 21.83 6.65 -6.57
C THR A 108 22.60 7.73 -5.80
N GLY A 109 23.70 8.25 -6.39
CA GLY A 109 24.46 9.37 -5.81
C GLY A 109 23.65 10.65 -5.69
N GLY A 110 22.69 10.89 -6.60
CA GLY A 110 21.73 11.99 -6.52
C GLY A 110 20.79 11.87 -5.33
N MET A 111 20.28 10.65 -5.06
CA MET A 111 19.45 10.38 -3.88
C MET A 111 20.25 10.56 -2.58
N ALA A 112 21.48 10.05 -2.53
CA ALA A 112 22.38 10.24 -1.39
C ALA A 112 22.66 11.73 -1.12
N ALA A 113 22.91 12.53 -2.17
CA ALA A 113 23.07 13.97 -2.06
C ALA A 113 21.83 14.66 -1.46
N GLY A 114 20.64 14.18 -1.83
CA GLY A 114 19.37 14.63 -1.26
C GLY A 114 19.27 14.35 0.24
N PHE A 115 19.55 13.13 0.67
CA PHE A 115 19.48 12.74 2.09
C PHE A 115 20.57 13.42 2.94
N LEU A 116 21.79 13.60 2.42
CA LEU A 116 22.85 14.35 3.10
C LEU A 116 22.44 15.80 3.32
N ALA A 117 21.94 16.47 2.27
CA ALA A 117 21.47 17.84 2.37
C ALA A 117 20.29 17.99 3.35
N MET A 118 19.37 17.03 3.37
CA MET A 118 18.27 17.02 4.33
C MET A 118 18.74 16.76 5.76
N ASN A 119 19.69 15.84 5.97
CA ASN A 119 20.26 15.59 7.30
C ASN A 119 20.99 16.81 7.86
N GLU A 120 21.73 17.53 7.00
CA GLU A 120 22.44 18.75 7.39
C GLU A 120 21.48 19.88 7.80
N VAL A 121 20.34 20.03 7.12
CA VAL A 121 19.40 21.13 7.36
C VAL A 121 18.33 20.80 8.41
N TYR A 122 17.83 19.55 8.44
CA TYR A 122 16.70 19.13 9.28
C TYR A 122 17.09 18.17 10.42
N GLY A 123 18.37 17.76 10.52
CA GLY A 123 18.86 16.82 11.51
C GLY A 123 18.92 15.38 11.00
N GLN A 124 19.68 14.52 11.69
CA GLN A 124 20.01 13.16 11.23
C GLN A 124 18.80 12.21 11.30
N MET A 125 18.10 12.07 10.16
CA MET A 125 16.89 11.26 10.01
C MET A 125 17.07 10.08 9.05
N PHE A 126 18.09 10.15 8.18
CA PHE A 126 18.37 9.11 7.18
C PHE A 126 19.79 8.56 7.35
N LYS A 127 19.97 7.24 7.33
CA LYS A 127 21.31 6.64 7.24
C LYS A 127 21.84 6.81 5.81
N VAL A 128 22.84 7.67 5.67
CA VAL A 128 23.54 7.94 4.41
C VAL A 128 25.02 8.24 4.72
N ASP A 129 25.93 7.54 4.04
CA ASP A 129 27.37 7.82 4.11
C ASP A 129 27.80 8.74 2.96
N GLU A 130 28.81 9.59 3.16
CA GLU A 130 29.34 10.47 2.10
C GLU A 130 29.86 9.67 0.89
N ASP A 131 30.39 8.47 1.11
CA ASP A 131 30.88 7.59 0.05
C ASP A 131 29.76 7.18 -0.93
N GLU A 132 28.49 7.19 -0.50
CA GLU A 132 27.32 6.88 -1.35
C GLU A 132 27.16 7.87 -2.52
N LEU A 133 27.73 9.08 -2.39
CA LEU A 133 27.79 10.04 -3.47
C LEU A 133 28.59 9.50 -4.66
N TYR A 134 29.65 8.72 -4.41
CA TYR A 134 30.61 8.36 -5.43
C TYR A 134 30.49 6.89 -5.82
N GLU A 135 30.17 6.04 -4.87
CA GLU A 135 30.22 4.61 -5.03
C GLU A 135 28.81 4.04 -4.95
N ARG A 136 28.35 3.46 -6.06
CA ARG A 136 27.13 2.63 -6.04
C ARG A 136 27.24 1.51 -5.00
N GLU A 137 28.45 1.01 -4.78
CA GLU A 137 28.73 0.03 -3.73
C GLU A 137 28.53 0.59 -2.32
N ALA A 138 28.96 1.83 -2.03
CA ALA A 138 28.68 2.48 -0.74
C ALA A 138 27.18 2.72 -0.55
N HIS A 139 26.46 3.13 -1.60
CA HIS A 139 24.99 3.22 -1.55
C HIS A 139 24.34 1.86 -1.26
N ALA A 140 24.88 0.80 -1.87
CA ALA A 140 24.48 -0.57 -1.60
C ALA A 140 24.87 -1.05 -0.18
N ARG A 141 25.92 -0.51 0.47
CA ARG A 141 26.28 -0.83 1.87
C ARG A 141 25.20 -0.42 2.86
N ASN A 142 24.47 0.67 2.58
CA ASN A 142 23.38 1.15 3.44
C ASN A 142 21.98 0.80 2.91
N GLY A 143 21.89 0.34 1.66
CA GLY A 143 20.68 -0.27 1.10
C GLY A 143 20.48 -1.72 1.53
N PRO A 144 19.30 -2.30 1.24
CA PRO A 144 19.05 -3.72 1.42
C PRO A 144 20.09 -4.54 0.64
N PRO A 145 20.73 -5.53 1.28
CA PRO A 145 21.79 -6.29 0.66
C PRO A 145 21.23 -7.12 -0.48
N ALA A 146 22.05 -7.37 -1.50
CA ALA A 146 21.62 -8.14 -2.67
C ALA A 146 21.20 -9.59 -2.32
N ASP A 147 21.71 -10.11 -1.19
CA ASP A 147 21.41 -11.43 -0.65
C ASP A 147 20.16 -11.43 0.27
N LEU A 148 19.43 -10.32 0.36
CA LEU A 148 18.27 -10.25 1.23
C LEU A 148 17.16 -11.20 0.77
N PHE A 149 16.88 -12.23 1.58
CA PHE A 149 15.68 -13.05 1.41
C PHE A 149 14.45 -12.25 1.87
N VAL A 150 13.58 -11.90 0.93
CA VAL A 150 12.33 -11.19 1.20
C VAL A 150 11.15 -12.12 0.93
N LEU A 151 10.33 -12.33 1.96
CA LEU A 151 9.02 -12.96 1.82
C LEU A 151 7.96 -11.93 2.15
N ASP A 152 7.17 -11.57 1.14
CA ASP A 152 6.06 -10.64 1.28
C ASP A 152 4.77 -11.40 1.64
N ASP A 153 4.37 -11.36 2.92
CA ASP A 153 3.24 -12.13 3.45
C ASP A 153 1.87 -11.61 3.00
N GLN A 154 1.79 -10.43 2.38
CA GLN A 154 0.52 -9.81 2.04
C GLN A 154 0.61 -9.04 0.73
N LEU A 155 0.37 -9.74 -0.37
CA LEU A 155 0.23 -9.14 -1.69
C LEU A 155 -1.22 -9.10 -2.16
N HIS A 156 -1.54 -8.11 -2.99
CA HIS A 156 -2.83 -7.92 -3.62
C HIS A 156 -2.71 -7.70 -5.13
N MET A 157 -3.69 -8.24 -5.85
CA MET A 157 -3.87 -8.06 -7.29
C MET A 157 -5.38 -7.95 -7.55
N VAL A 158 -5.75 -7.34 -8.68
CA VAL A 158 -7.13 -7.16 -9.11
C VAL A 158 -7.37 -7.90 -10.43
N ARG A 159 -8.49 -8.62 -10.54
CA ARG A 159 -8.92 -9.22 -11.81
C ARG A 159 -9.32 -8.15 -12.82
N SER A 160 -9.13 -8.43 -14.10
CA SER A 160 -9.18 -7.40 -15.16
C SER A 160 -10.55 -6.79 -15.44
N SER A 161 -11.61 -7.38 -14.93
CA SER A 161 -12.98 -6.86 -15.02
C SER A 161 -13.33 -5.86 -13.91
N MET A 162 -12.48 -5.71 -12.89
CA MET A 162 -12.73 -4.85 -11.74
C MET A 162 -11.80 -3.64 -11.72
N ALA A 163 -12.34 -2.51 -11.26
CA ALA A 163 -11.54 -1.34 -10.97
C ALA A 163 -10.69 -1.58 -9.70
N GLY A 164 -9.45 -1.11 -9.74
CA GLY A 164 -8.58 -1.17 -8.57
C GLY A 164 -8.80 0.01 -7.62
N PRO A 165 -8.29 -0.07 -6.38
CA PRO A 165 -8.47 0.99 -5.40
C PRO A 165 -7.50 2.17 -5.65
N GLN A 166 -7.84 3.01 -6.64
CA GLN A 166 -7.02 4.14 -7.11
C GLN A 166 -6.62 5.14 -6.01
N PHE A 167 -7.39 5.24 -4.93
CA PHE A 167 -7.10 6.10 -3.79
C PHE A 167 -5.80 5.72 -3.07
N PHE A 168 -5.44 4.42 -2.98
CA PHE A 168 -4.16 4.02 -2.38
C PHE A 168 -2.98 4.44 -3.26
N ARG A 169 -3.12 4.29 -4.58
CA ARG A 169 -2.09 4.72 -5.53
C ARG A 169 -1.89 6.23 -5.47
N ALA A 170 -2.98 7.00 -5.44
CA ALA A 170 -2.92 8.44 -5.28
C ALA A 170 -2.22 8.81 -3.96
N TYR A 171 -2.59 8.17 -2.85
CA TYR A 171 -1.96 8.38 -1.55
C TYR A 171 -0.43 8.17 -1.62
N ALA A 172 0.03 7.07 -2.22
CA ALA A 172 1.45 6.77 -2.37
C ALA A 172 2.20 7.71 -3.30
N GLN A 173 1.57 8.12 -4.40
CA GLN A 173 2.15 8.99 -5.44
C GLN A 173 2.32 10.44 -4.97
N GLY A 174 1.58 10.86 -3.93
CA GLY A 174 1.67 12.20 -3.39
C GLY A 174 0.97 13.25 -4.28
N PRO A 175 1.34 14.54 -4.15
CA PRO A 175 0.68 15.64 -4.85
C PRO A 175 0.57 15.49 -6.38
N THR A 176 1.47 14.74 -7.02
CA THR A 176 1.41 14.52 -8.47
C THR A 176 0.20 13.70 -8.94
N ALA A 177 -0.44 12.97 -8.02
CA ALA A 177 -1.70 12.28 -8.29
C ALA A 177 -2.84 13.21 -8.67
N ALA A 178 -2.79 14.49 -8.27
CA ALA A 178 -3.82 15.46 -8.62
C ALA A 178 -3.89 15.75 -10.12
N ALA A 179 -2.78 15.58 -10.85
CA ALA A 179 -2.75 15.69 -12.31
C ALA A 179 -3.13 14.38 -13.02
N ALA A 180 -2.93 13.23 -12.35
CA ALA A 180 -3.11 11.90 -12.93
C ALA A 180 -4.42 11.20 -12.52
N SER A 181 -5.21 11.79 -11.63
CA SER A 181 -6.41 11.17 -11.06
C SER A 181 -7.47 12.19 -10.60
N VAL A 182 -8.60 11.66 -10.11
CA VAL A 182 -9.68 12.45 -9.51
C VAL A 182 -9.33 13.01 -8.12
N PHE A 183 -8.26 12.52 -7.48
CA PHE A 183 -7.89 12.90 -6.12
C PHE A 183 -7.06 14.18 -6.12
N LYS A 184 -7.67 15.29 -5.71
CA LYS A 184 -7.05 16.63 -5.69
C LYS A 184 -6.27 16.96 -4.42
N SER A 185 -6.46 16.16 -3.38
CA SER A 185 -5.70 16.21 -2.14
C SER A 185 -5.53 14.80 -1.58
N ASN A 186 -4.72 14.66 -0.53
CA ASN A 186 -4.51 13.36 0.12
C ASN A 186 -5.88 12.75 0.49
N PRO A 187 -6.24 11.58 -0.07
CA PRO A 187 -7.58 10.99 0.08
C PRO A 187 -7.93 10.59 1.52
N PHE A 188 -6.92 10.52 2.39
CA PHE A 188 -7.02 10.05 3.76
C PHE A 188 -6.84 11.14 4.81
N ARG A 189 -6.44 12.34 4.36
CA ARG A 189 -6.15 13.45 5.26
C ARG A 189 -7.46 14.09 5.75
N PRO A 190 -7.67 14.21 7.08
CA PRO A 190 -8.73 15.07 7.61
C PRO A 190 -8.51 16.54 7.20
N ALA A 191 -9.60 17.27 6.96
CA ALA A 191 -9.53 18.68 6.62
C ALA A 191 -8.75 19.48 7.67
N GLY A 192 -7.79 20.29 7.22
CA GLY A 192 -6.94 21.12 8.10
C GLY A 192 -5.83 20.36 8.85
N ALA A 193 -5.75 19.03 8.76
CA ALA A 193 -4.70 18.26 9.43
C ALA A 193 -3.33 18.43 8.75
N PHE A 194 -2.26 18.11 9.47
CA PHE A 194 -0.90 17.98 8.93
C PHE A 194 -0.29 16.69 9.46
N ASP A 195 0.56 16.07 8.66
CA ASP A 195 1.36 14.96 9.17
C ASP A 195 2.40 15.46 10.19
N GLU A 196 3.16 14.54 10.78
CA GLU A 196 4.13 14.87 11.82
C GLU A 196 5.20 15.87 11.35
N LEU A 197 5.46 15.92 10.04
CA LEU A 197 6.44 16.80 9.40
C LEU A 197 5.82 18.10 8.85
N GLY A 198 4.57 18.39 9.22
CA GLY A 198 3.88 19.61 8.81
C GLY A 198 3.45 19.62 7.34
N LYS A 199 3.37 18.47 6.68
CA LYS A 199 2.95 18.35 5.28
C LYS A 199 1.50 17.87 5.19
N THR A 200 0.85 18.22 4.08
CA THR A 200 -0.54 17.83 3.80
C THR A 200 -0.62 16.59 2.91
N TRP A 201 0.39 16.34 2.08
CA TRP A 201 0.49 15.16 1.24
C TRP A 201 1.95 14.92 0.83
N GLN A 202 2.57 13.87 1.37
CA GLN A 202 3.93 13.49 1.00
C GLN A 202 3.92 12.43 -0.11
N VAL A 203 5.05 12.33 -0.81
CA VAL A 203 5.35 11.21 -1.71
C VAL A 203 5.85 10.06 -0.86
N LEU A 204 5.15 8.92 -0.88
CA LEU A 204 5.60 7.70 -0.21
C LEU A 204 6.48 6.86 -1.12
N ASN A 205 6.08 6.72 -2.39
CA ASN A 205 6.81 5.98 -3.40
C ASN A 205 7.29 6.92 -4.52
N PRO A 206 8.59 7.27 -4.56
CA PRO A 206 9.15 8.11 -5.60
C PRO A 206 9.06 7.53 -7.01
N GLN A 207 9.03 6.21 -7.17
CA GLN A 207 9.06 5.54 -8.49
C GLN A 207 7.79 5.76 -9.30
N ILE A 208 6.70 6.14 -8.64
CA ILE A 208 5.39 6.28 -9.27
C ILE A 208 4.99 7.74 -9.42
N VAL A 209 5.84 8.70 -9.06
CA VAL A 209 5.58 10.14 -9.18
C VAL A 209 5.31 10.51 -10.64
N GLY A 210 4.17 11.16 -10.90
CA GLY A 210 3.74 11.57 -12.24
C GLY A 210 3.29 10.43 -13.17
N ALA A 211 3.34 9.17 -12.74
CA ALA A 211 2.80 8.04 -13.49
C ALA A 211 1.27 8.12 -13.61
N GLU A 212 0.72 7.52 -14.68
CA GLU A 212 -0.72 7.39 -14.84
C GLU A 212 -1.33 6.52 -13.73
N ILE A 213 -2.52 6.90 -13.24
CA ILE A 213 -3.32 6.08 -12.33
C ILE A 213 -4.49 5.51 -13.14
N ASN A 214 -4.40 4.23 -13.50
CA ASN A 214 -5.47 3.49 -14.15
C ASN A 214 -5.56 2.07 -13.57
N ASP A 215 -6.62 1.33 -13.92
CA ASP A 215 -6.88 0.01 -13.32
C ASP A 215 -5.85 -1.05 -13.72
N SER A 216 -5.20 -0.89 -14.88
CA SER A 216 -4.26 -1.90 -15.40
C SER A 216 -3.03 -2.10 -14.52
N ILE A 217 -2.68 -1.10 -13.70
CA ILE A 217 -1.55 -1.16 -12.76
C ILE A 217 -1.75 -2.19 -11.65
N TYR A 218 -2.97 -2.69 -11.45
CA TYR A 218 -3.28 -3.72 -10.44
C TYR A 218 -3.42 -5.13 -11.02
N HIS A 219 -3.35 -5.27 -12.35
CA HIS A 219 -3.58 -6.54 -13.02
C HIS A 219 -2.28 -7.37 -13.09
N LEU A 220 -2.43 -8.65 -13.46
CA LEU A 220 -1.35 -9.66 -13.46
C LEU A 220 -0.02 -9.18 -14.03
N MET A 221 -0.03 -8.40 -15.12
CA MET A 221 1.21 -7.96 -15.78
C MET A 221 2.00 -6.99 -14.92
N HIS A 222 1.35 -5.92 -14.44
CA HIS A 222 1.98 -4.99 -13.52
C HIS A 222 2.30 -5.66 -12.18
N PHE A 223 1.43 -6.54 -11.69
CA PHE A 223 1.71 -7.31 -10.48
C PHE A 223 3.02 -8.10 -10.56
N VAL A 224 3.20 -8.92 -11.60
CA VAL A 224 4.42 -9.73 -11.76
C VAL A 224 5.65 -8.83 -11.93
N LYS A 225 5.54 -7.73 -12.68
CA LYS A 225 6.60 -6.73 -12.84
C LYS A 225 7.00 -6.10 -11.51
N ASP A 226 6.04 -5.48 -10.83
CA ASP A 226 6.26 -4.73 -9.60
C ASP A 226 6.84 -5.63 -8.50
N VAL A 227 6.34 -6.87 -8.36
CA VAL A 227 6.80 -7.81 -7.33
C VAL A 227 8.13 -8.46 -7.69
N PHE A 228 8.33 -8.98 -8.91
CA PHE A 228 9.48 -9.85 -9.21
C PHE A 228 10.58 -9.21 -10.06
N PHE A 229 10.36 -8.03 -10.62
CA PHE A 229 11.35 -7.32 -11.45
C PHE A 229 11.73 -5.96 -10.90
N ASP A 230 10.79 -5.25 -10.29
CA ASP A 230 11.03 -3.92 -9.72
C ASP A 230 11.28 -3.98 -8.21
N SER A 231 11.42 -5.18 -7.64
CA SER A 231 11.72 -5.37 -6.22
C SER A 231 12.58 -6.60 -5.95
N GLN A 232 13.15 -6.66 -4.75
CA GLN A 232 13.93 -7.79 -4.24
C GLN A 232 13.07 -8.93 -3.68
N THR A 233 11.75 -8.92 -3.85
CA THR A 233 10.86 -9.97 -3.34
C THR A 233 11.26 -11.35 -3.88
N THR A 234 11.65 -12.24 -2.96
CA THR A 234 12.03 -13.62 -3.28
C THR A 234 10.79 -14.49 -3.40
N VAL A 235 9.91 -14.47 -2.39
CA VAL A 235 8.63 -15.19 -2.41
C VAL A 235 7.50 -14.24 -2.05
N GLY A 236 6.41 -14.25 -2.80
CA GLY A 236 5.22 -13.46 -2.48
C GLY A 236 4.03 -14.33 -2.07
N LEU A 237 3.22 -13.87 -1.12
CA LEU A 237 1.98 -14.54 -0.70
C LEU A 237 0.77 -13.74 -1.16
N LEU A 238 0.11 -14.24 -2.21
CA LEU A 238 -1.04 -13.56 -2.78
C LEU A 238 -2.27 -13.75 -1.87
N SER A 239 -2.81 -12.61 -1.44
CA SER A 239 -3.94 -12.50 -0.52
C SER A 239 -5.20 -12.05 -1.24
N ASN A 240 -6.29 -12.74 -0.96
CA ASN A 240 -7.63 -12.32 -1.35
C ASN A 240 -8.21 -11.44 -0.27
N ALA A 241 -8.93 -10.40 -0.67
CA ALA A 241 -9.76 -9.64 0.24
C ALA A 241 -11.21 -10.12 0.15
N THR A 242 -11.74 -10.69 1.25
CA THR A 242 -13.18 -11.04 1.36
C THR A 242 -13.98 -9.76 1.62
N LEU A 243 -13.99 -8.84 0.65
CA LEU A 243 -14.56 -7.49 0.76
C LEU A 243 -16.07 -7.47 0.60
N GLY A 244 -16.79 -8.46 1.10
CA GLY A 244 -18.25 -8.52 1.00
C GLY A 244 -18.91 -7.38 1.79
N VAL A 245 -18.77 -6.13 1.35
CA VAL A 245 -19.00 -4.84 2.02
C VAL A 245 -17.81 -4.27 2.81
N PHE A 246 -16.93 -3.63 2.05
CA PHE A 246 -16.24 -2.39 2.44
C PHE A 246 -16.58 -1.36 1.35
N PRO A 247 -17.58 -0.49 1.58
CA PRO A 247 -17.20 0.70 2.34
C PRO A 247 -18.28 1.20 3.31
N PRO A 248 -17.87 1.81 4.43
CA PRO A 248 -18.70 2.82 5.05
C PRO A 248 -18.96 3.93 4.03
N GLY A 249 -20.23 4.25 3.79
CA GLY A 249 -20.63 5.39 2.96
C GLY A 249 -21.32 5.05 1.63
N ASP A 250 -21.55 3.78 1.29
CA ASP A 250 -22.55 3.44 0.26
C ASP A 250 -23.94 3.40 0.91
N PRO A 251 -24.83 4.39 0.68
CA PRO A 251 -26.17 4.40 1.25
C PRO A 251 -27.05 3.24 0.73
N ASN A 252 -26.64 2.53 -0.32
CA ASN A 252 -27.34 1.39 -0.90
C ASN A 252 -26.60 0.05 -0.72
N GLY A 253 -25.41 0.08 -0.12
CA GLY A 253 -24.59 -1.11 0.09
C GLY A 253 -25.14 -1.99 1.20
N ARG A 254 -25.38 -3.27 0.92
CA ARG A 254 -25.76 -4.26 1.94
C ARG A 254 -24.76 -5.41 1.98
N ALA A 255 -24.61 -6.00 3.17
CA ALA A 255 -23.83 -7.21 3.33
C ALA A 255 -24.30 -8.32 2.36
N PRO A 256 -23.38 -9.12 1.80
CA PRO A 256 -23.71 -10.23 0.92
C PRO A 256 -24.49 -11.28 1.69
N ASN A 257 -25.40 -11.97 1.02
CA ASN A 257 -26.17 -13.03 1.63
C ASN A 257 -25.41 -14.36 1.62
N ASN A 258 -24.45 -14.57 0.75
CA ASN A 258 -23.72 -15.84 0.67
C ASN A 258 -22.30 -15.64 0.15
N VAL A 259 -21.54 -16.74 0.15
CA VAL A 259 -20.14 -16.74 -0.29
C VAL A 259 -20.07 -16.35 -1.77
N GLU A 260 -21.00 -16.82 -2.60
CA GLU A 260 -21.02 -16.55 -4.04
C GLU A 260 -21.16 -15.05 -4.33
N GLU A 261 -22.09 -14.36 -3.67
CA GLU A 261 -22.26 -12.91 -3.76
C GLU A 261 -21.02 -12.17 -3.26
N SER A 262 -20.42 -12.64 -2.15
CA SER A 262 -19.19 -12.07 -1.63
C SER A 262 -18.00 -12.23 -2.60
N GLN A 263 -17.87 -13.39 -3.25
CA GLN A 263 -16.85 -13.66 -4.26
C GLN A 263 -17.06 -12.79 -5.51
N ALA A 264 -18.31 -12.58 -5.92
CA ALA A 264 -18.64 -11.72 -7.06
C ALA A 264 -18.21 -10.27 -6.85
N ALA A 265 -18.19 -9.79 -5.60
CA ALA A 265 -17.68 -8.47 -5.22
C ALA A 265 -16.17 -8.42 -4.92
N GLY A 266 -15.49 -9.56 -4.85
CA GLY A 266 -14.07 -9.65 -4.50
C GLY A 266 -13.14 -9.26 -5.66
N LEU A 267 -12.02 -8.61 -5.33
CA LEU A 267 -10.96 -8.26 -6.30
C LEU A 267 -10.32 -9.50 -6.94
N LEU A 268 -10.27 -10.61 -6.18
CA LEU A 268 -9.95 -11.96 -6.66
C LEU A 268 -10.79 -12.99 -5.92
N THR A 269 -11.23 -14.00 -6.67
CA THR A 269 -11.76 -15.25 -6.12
C THR A 269 -10.62 -16.17 -5.67
N SER A 270 -10.91 -17.12 -4.77
CA SER A 270 -9.91 -18.09 -4.31
C SER A 270 -9.24 -18.86 -5.46
N LYS A 271 -10.04 -19.20 -6.48
CA LYS A 271 -9.57 -19.88 -7.71
C LYS A 271 -8.63 -19.02 -8.54
N GLN A 272 -8.92 -17.73 -8.69
CA GLN A 272 -8.04 -16.81 -9.41
C GLN A 272 -6.69 -16.66 -8.71
N THR A 273 -6.68 -16.56 -7.38
CA THR A 273 -5.45 -16.45 -6.58
C THR A 273 -4.56 -17.69 -6.71
N ALA A 274 -5.13 -18.88 -6.52
CA ALA A 274 -4.39 -20.13 -6.70
C ALA A 274 -3.83 -20.25 -8.14
N ALA A 275 -4.62 -19.88 -9.15
CA ALA A 275 -4.17 -19.93 -10.53
C ALA A 275 -3.01 -18.97 -10.85
N VAL A 276 -2.95 -17.79 -10.20
CA VAL A 276 -1.82 -16.84 -10.33
C VAL A 276 -0.56 -17.43 -9.70
N ARG A 277 -0.68 -17.98 -8.47
CA ARG A 277 0.42 -18.70 -7.81
C ARG A 277 0.97 -19.81 -8.69
N ASP A 278 0.08 -20.68 -9.18
CA ASP A 278 0.46 -21.84 -9.99
C ASP A 278 1.13 -21.42 -11.29
N PHE A 279 0.68 -20.31 -11.89
CA PHE A 279 1.32 -19.73 -13.07
C PHE A 279 2.74 -19.26 -12.76
N VAL A 280 2.92 -18.41 -11.74
CA VAL A 280 4.23 -17.86 -11.36
C VAL A 280 5.22 -18.99 -11.00
N ASN A 281 4.77 -19.98 -10.23
CA ASN A 281 5.60 -21.12 -9.85
C ASN A 281 5.96 -22.01 -11.05
N ARG A 282 5.01 -22.22 -11.97
CA ARG A 282 5.27 -23.01 -13.19
C ARG A 282 6.29 -22.35 -14.10
N ILE A 283 6.16 -21.04 -14.36
CA ILE A 283 7.07 -20.35 -15.30
C ILE A 283 8.46 -20.12 -14.71
N SER A 284 8.58 -20.00 -13.39
CA SER A 284 9.88 -19.97 -12.72
C SER A 284 10.47 -21.37 -12.57
N GLY A 285 9.65 -22.41 -12.45
CA GLY A 285 10.09 -23.76 -12.12
C GLY A 285 10.54 -23.89 -10.66
N SER A 286 9.98 -23.06 -9.77
CA SER A 286 10.29 -23.00 -8.33
C SER A 286 9.16 -22.34 -7.54
N GLN A 287 9.20 -22.34 -6.21
CA GLN A 287 8.17 -21.73 -5.36
C GLN A 287 8.44 -20.23 -5.15
N ARG A 288 8.04 -19.40 -6.12
CA ARG A 288 8.13 -17.93 -6.07
C ARG A 288 6.87 -17.26 -5.53
N MET A 289 5.77 -18.00 -5.45
CA MET A 289 4.50 -17.51 -4.96
C MET A 289 3.80 -18.55 -4.08
N LEU A 290 3.08 -18.06 -3.08
CA LEU A 290 2.12 -18.77 -2.25
C LEU A 290 0.73 -18.13 -2.44
N ALA A 291 -0.34 -18.84 -2.07
CA ALA A 291 -1.70 -18.32 -2.16
C ALA A 291 -2.51 -18.66 -0.91
N HIS A 292 -3.23 -17.66 -0.41
CA HIS A 292 -4.24 -17.88 0.62
C HIS A 292 -5.50 -18.54 0.07
N GLY A 293 -6.06 -19.46 0.85
CA GLY A 293 -7.47 -19.75 0.84
C GLY A 293 -8.24 -18.68 1.62
N GLN A 294 -9.49 -18.46 1.28
CA GLN A 294 -10.37 -17.53 1.98
C GLN A 294 -11.09 -18.24 3.13
N LEU A 295 -11.02 -17.62 4.31
CA LEU A 295 -11.69 -18.06 5.51
C LEU A 295 -13.06 -17.38 5.59
N TYR A 296 -14.13 -18.16 5.42
CA TYR A 296 -15.52 -17.77 5.69
C TYR A 296 -16.01 -18.56 6.91
N PRO A 297 -16.04 -17.95 8.11
CA PRO A 297 -16.36 -18.67 9.33
C PRO A 297 -17.81 -19.13 9.44
N GLY A 298 -17.99 -20.33 10.01
CA GLY A 298 -19.28 -20.94 10.33
C GLY A 298 -19.50 -22.28 9.64
N ARG A 299 -20.25 -23.20 10.27
CA ARG A 299 -20.43 -24.56 9.71
C ARG A 299 -21.05 -24.54 8.32
N ARG A 300 -21.99 -23.63 8.10
CA ARG A 300 -22.68 -23.46 6.80
C ARG A 300 -21.77 -22.98 5.68
N SER A 301 -20.58 -22.46 5.99
CA SER A 301 -19.59 -22.01 5.01
C SER A 301 -18.45 -23.01 4.80
N LEU A 302 -18.43 -24.14 5.54
CA LEU A 302 -17.37 -25.15 5.42
C LEU A 302 -17.28 -25.79 4.03
N TYR A 303 -18.40 -25.93 3.32
CA TYR A 303 -18.41 -26.46 1.94
C TYR A 303 -17.45 -25.69 1.02
N PHE A 304 -17.33 -24.37 1.21
CA PHE A 304 -16.44 -23.53 0.42
C PHE A 304 -14.98 -23.73 0.81
N MET A 305 -14.69 -23.95 2.09
CA MET A 305 -13.34 -24.30 2.54
C MET A 305 -12.93 -25.68 2.02
N GLU A 306 -13.84 -26.66 2.04
CA GLU A 306 -13.66 -28.00 1.45
C GLU A 306 -13.35 -27.91 -0.05
N GLN A 307 -14.15 -27.13 -0.79
CA GLN A 307 -13.91 -26.88 -2.21
C GLN A 307 -12.52 -26.28 -2.46
N GLN A 308 -12.12 -25.28 -1.67
CA GLN A 308 -10.80 -24.67 -1.83
C GLN A 308 -9.65 -25.66 -1.57
N VAL A 309 -9.77 -26.53 -0.56
CA VAL A 309 -8.76 -27.57 -0.32
C VAL A 309 -8.66 -28.54 -1.50
N ALA A 310 -9.81 -28.93 -2.07
CA ALA A 310 -9.87 -29.86 -3.19
C ALA A 310 -9.39 -29.27 -4.52
N GLU A 311 -9.71 -28.01 -4.80
CA GLU A 311 -9.51 -27.40 -6.12
C GLU A 311 -8.33 -26.41 -6.19
N ASN A 312 -8.09 -25.68 -5.10
CA ASN A 312 -7.18 -24.53 -5.09
C ASN A 312 -5.90 -24.78 -4.27
N HIS A 313 -5.91 -25.79 -3.40
CA HIS A 313 -4.77 -26.22 -2.58
C HIS A 313 -4.10 -25.03 -1.85
N PRO A 314 -4.80 -24.36 -0.92
CA PRO A 314 -4.31 -23.14 -0.29
C PRO A 314 -3.06 -23.41 0.55
N ASP A 315 -2.12 -22.46 0.54
CA ASP A 315 -0.90 -22.55 1.34
C ASP A 315 -1.11 -22.10 2.80
N SER A 316 -2.12 -21.26 3.03
CA SER A 316 -2.58 -20.75 4.33
C SER A 316 -3.98 -20.13 4.19
N TRP A 317 -4.54 -19.56 5.27
CA TRP A 317 -5.90 -19.03 5.28
C TRP A 317 -5.93 -17.54 5.58
N LYS A 318 -6.75 -16.79 4.83
CA LYS A 318 -6.96 -15.36 5.02
C LYS A 318 -8.39 -15.04 5.42
N GLY A 319 -8.57 -14.38 6.57
CA GLY A 319 -9.86 -13.91 7.08
C GLY A 319 -9.88 -12.41 7.36
N TYR A 320 -11.09 -11.84 7.42
CA TYR A 320 -11.33 -10.42 7.72
C TYR A 320 -12.45 -10.31 8.75
N THR A 321 -12.13 -9.97 10.00
CA THR A 321 -13.15 -9.82 11.07
C THR A 321 -14.10 -8.67 10.75
N VAL A 322 -13.53 -7.59 10.21
CA VAL A 322 -14.20 -6.34 9.82
C VAL A 322 -15.14 -6.53 8.62
N ALA A 323 -14.99 -7.60 7.84
CA ALA A 323 -15.83 -7.86 6.69
C ALA A 323 -16.98 -8.79 7.05
N THR A 324 -18.14 -8.56 6.43
CA THR A 324 -19.28 -9.46 6.55
C THR A 324 -19.05 -10.75 5.75
N SER A 325 -18.46 -11.73 6.45
CA SER A 325 -17.91 -12.98 5.87
C SER A 325 -18.24 -14.24 6.68
N ALA A 326 -19.05 -14.11 7.74
CA ALA A 326 -19.38 -15.21 8.63
C ALA A 326 -20.89 -15.47 8.72
N ARG A 327 -21.25 -16.69 9.11
CA ARG A 327 -22.64 -17.09 9.38
C ARG A 327 -22.69 -18.18 10.45
N GLY A 328 -23.48 -17.95 11.50
CA GLY A 328 -23.74 -18.94 12.55
C GLY A 328 -24.83 -19.94 12.18
N ASP A 329 -24.88 -21.06 12.89
CA ASP A 329 -25.84 -22.14 12.65
C ASP A 329 -27.30 -21.73 12.92
N ASN A 330 -27.49 -20.79 13.86
CA ASN A 330 -28.79 -20.27 14.25
C ASN A 330 -29.24 -19.07 13.38
N ASP A 331 -28.40 -18.62 12.46
CA ASP A 331 -28.78 -17.51 11.57
C ASP A 331 -29.82 -18.00 10.53
N PRO A 332 -30.85 -17.18 10.23
CA PRO A 332 -31.81 -17.50 9.17
C PRO A 332 -31.09 -17.78 7.84
N PRO A 333 -31.48 -18.79 7.05
CA PRO A 333 -30.78 -19.15 5.81
C PRO A 333 -30.53 -17.97 4.85
N ASP A 334 -31.46 -17.02 4.79
CA ASP A 334 -31.38 -15.87 3.89
C ASP A 334 -30.86 -14.59 4.54
N SER A 335 -30.42 -14.63 5.81
CA SER A 335 -29.85 -13.46 6.46
C SER A 335 -28.53 -13.05 5.80
N PRO A 336 -28.16 -11.77 5.78
CA PRO A 336 -26.83 -11.36 5.34
C PRO A 336 -25.71 -12.03 6.16
N LEU A 337 -24.54 -12.18 5.55
CA LEU A 337 -23.31 -12.50 6.27
C LEU A 337 -23.00 -11.38 7.28
N LYS A 338 -22.28 -11.75 8.35
CA LYS A 338 -21.95 -10.84 9.43
C LYS A 338 -20.44 -10.79 9.70
N GLN A 339 -20.03 -9.77 10.44
CA GLN A 339 -18.70 -9.67 11.01
C GLN A 339 -18.53 -10.70 12.13
N TRP A 340 -17.31 -10.97 12.53
CA TRP A 340 -17.01 -12.07 13.45
C TRP A 340 -15.73 -11.79 14.26
N ARG A 341 -15.56 -12.55 15.35
CA ARG A 341 -14.41 -12.48 16.26
C ARG A 341 -13.72 -13.84 16.34
N LEU A 342 -12.41 -13.83 16.63
CA LEU A 342 -11.57 -15.04 16.54
C LEU A 342 -11.92 -16.11 17.58
N ASP A 343 -12.39 -15.72 18.75
CA ASP A 343 -12.71 -16.61 19.86
C ASP A 343 -14.19 -17.01 19.92
N ASP A 344 -14.96 -16.74 18.87
CA ASP A 344 -16.35 -17.20 18.76
C ASP A 344 -16.40 -18.72 18.52
N GLU A 345 -16.83 -19.45 19.54
CA GLU A 345 -16.88 -20.92 19.51
C GLU A 345 -17.93 -21.48 18.55
N GLN A 346 -18.98 -20.71 18.24
CA GLN A 346 -20.05 -21.15 17.33
C GLN A 346 -19.74 -20.77 15.88
N ILE A 347 -19.01 -19.67 15.66
CA ILE A 347 -18.73 -19.13 14.34
C ILE A 347 -17.33 -19.48 13.85
N ALA A 348 -16.27 -19.14 14.60
CA ALA A 348 -14.89 -19.29 14.16
C ALA A 348 -14.36 -20.73 14.33
N TYR A 349 -14.66 -21.36 15.47
CA TYR A 349 -14.04 -22.65 15.84
C TYR A 349 -14.38 -23.81 14.90
N PRO A 350 -15.58 -23.90 14.29
CA PRO A 350 -15.82 -24.92 13.28
C PRO A 350 -14.83 -24.87 12.10
N SER A 351 -14.42 -23.67 11.68
CA SER A 351 -13.42 -23.50 10.62
C SER A 351 -12.01 -23.90 11.09
N TYR A 352 -11.67 -23.61 12.35
CA TYR A 352 -10.41 -24.05 12.95
C TYR A 352 -10.33 -25.58 13.09
N ASP A 353 -11.40 -26.21 13.59
CA ASP A 353 -11.52 -27.67 13.66
C ASP A 353 -11.38 -28.31 12.28
N PHE A 354 -12.06 -27.74 11.28
CA PHE A 354 -11.92 -28.19 9.89
C PHE A 354 -10.46 -28.15 9.43
N ILE A 355 -9.77 -27.02 9.57
CA ILE A 355 -8.35 -26.87 9.18
C ILE A 355 -7.46 -27.86 9.93
N MET A 356 -7.70 -28.06 11.22
CA MET A 356 -6.92 -28.96 12.07
C MET A 356 -7.05 -30.44 11.67
N ARG A 357 -8.19 -30.84 11.11
CA ARG A 357 -8.43 -32.19 10.59
C ARG A 357 -7.70 -32.46 9.26
N GLN A 358 -7.33 -31.42 8.50
CA GLN A 358 -6.62 -31.55 7.23
C GLN A 358 -5.11 -31.78 7.39
N ARG A 359 -4.70 -32.70 8.28
CA ARG A 359 -3.29 -32.91 8.64
C ARG A 359 -2.39 -33.28 7.45
N ASP A 360 -2.93 -33.99 6.46
CA ASP A 360 -2.18 -34.40 5.27
C ASP A 360 -1.73 -33.23 4.40
N GLN A 361 -2.42 -32.08 4.48
CA GLN A 361 -2.05 -30.88 3.72
C GLN A 361 -0.68 -30.34 4.13
N LEU A 362 -0.28 -30.53 5.41
CA LEU A 362 1.00 -30.04 5.93
C LEU A 362 2.23 -30.60 5.23
N ARG A 363 2.10 -31.75 4.54
CA ARG A 363 3.21 -32.33 3.76
C ARG A 363 3.56 -31.51 2.52
N ARG A 364 2.58 -30.84 1.92
CA ARG A 364 2.74 -30.03 0.70
C ARG A 364 2.63 -28.54 0.97
N HIS A 365 1.88 -28.17 2.00
CA HIS A 365 1.59 -26.80 2.41
C HIS A 365 1.93 -26.66 3.91
N PRO A 366 3.21 -26.51 4.29
CA PRO A 366 3.59 -26.43 5.70
C PRO A 366 2.90 -25.28 6.45
N GLY A 367 2.57 -24.20 5.73
CA GLY A 367 1.83 -23.05 6.24
C GLY A 367 0.32 -23.24 6.36
N PHE A 368 -0.24 -24.43 6.10
CA PHE A 368 -1.70 -24.63 6.02
C PHE A 368 -2.43 -24.32 7.34
N ARG A 369 -1.71 -24.33 8.47
CA ARG A 369 -2.22 -23.96 9.81
C ARG A 369 -1.98 -22.49 10.17
N ASN A 370 -1.48 -21.68 9.23
CA ASN A 370 -1.37 -20.25 9.39
C ASN A 370 -2.72 -19.60 9.07
N ILE A 371 -3.26 -18.90 10.07
CA ILE A 371 -4.52 -18.17 10.05
C ILE A 371 -4.18 -16.67 10.04
N CYS A 372 -4.16 -16.10 8.83
CA CYS A 372 -3.85 -14.71 8.59
C CYS A 372 -5.13 -13.88 8.69
N ILE A 373 -5.22 -12.95 9.64
CA ILE A 373 -6.44 -12.18 9.86
C ILE A 373 -6.17 -10.69 9.65
N HIS A 374 -6.92 -10.05 8.74
CA HIS A 374 -6.98 -8.60 8.70
C HIS A 374 -7.66 -8.09 9.97
N LYS A 375 -6.86 -7.52 10.87
CA LYS A 375 -7.33 -7.06 12.16
C LYS A 375 -6.51 -5.84 12.56
N GLY A 376 -6.99 -4.69 12.09
CA GLY A 376 -6.37 -3.37 12.09
C GLY A 376 -7.08 -2.54 11.01
N PHE A 377 -6.77 -1.24 10.90
CA PHE A 377 -7.35 -0.38 9.87
C PHE A 377 -8.88 -0.42 9.79
N SER A 378 -9.53 -0.36 10.96
CA SER A 378 -10.98 -0.27 11.00
C SER A 378 -11.45 0.97 10.23
N PRO A 379 -12.44 0.84 9.33
CA PRO A 379 -12.94 1.97 8.58
C PRO A 379 -13.96 2.79 9.40
N ALA A 380 -14.27 2.33 10.62
CA ALA A 380 -15.15 2.99 11.57
C ALA A 380 -14.51 2.99 12.97
N PRO A 381 -14.73 4.03 13.80
CA PRO A 381 -14.18 4.13 15.15
C PRO A 381 -14.97 3.27 16.15
N ILE A 382 -15.22 2.00 15.81
CA ILE A 382 -15.98 1.05 16.63
C ILE A 382 -15.00 0.16 17.41
N ASP A 383 -15.04 0.26 18.74
CA ASP A 383 -14.09 -0.39 19.64
C ASP A 383 -14.51 -1.83 20.03
N THR A 384 -14.60 -2.72 19.04
CA THR A 384 -15.02 -4.13 19.25
C THR A 384 -14.11 -5.11 18.49
N PRO A 385 -14.02 -6.38 18.93
CA PRO A 385 -13.19 -7.39 18.28
C PRO A 385 -13.49 -7.58 16.79
N GLU A 386 -14.78 -7.58 16.44
CA GLU A 386 -15.29 -7.68 15.07
C GLU A 386 -14.68 -6.59 14.20
N TRP A 387 -14.47 -5.40 14.76
CA TRP A 387 -13.94 -4.24 14.05
C TRP A 387 -12.40 -4.10 14.12
N GLY A 388 -11.69 -5.02 14.76
CA GLY A 388 -10.22 -5.03 14.76
C GLY A 388 -9.57 -4.93 16.15
N LYS A 389 -10.34 -4.74 17.22
CA LYS A 389 -9.81 -4.73 18.59
C LYS A 389 -9.18 -6.09 18.95
N PRO A 390 -8.01 -6.15 19.60
CA PRO A 390 -7.27 -7.40 19.82
C PRO A 390 -7.82 -8.34 20.91
N SER A 391 -8.87 -7.96 21.63
CA SER A 391 -9.28 -8.63 22.88
C SER A 391 -9.80 -10.07 22.72
N ASP A 392 -10.10 -10.52 21.50
CA ASP A 392 -10.47 -11.91 21.16
C ASP A 392 -9.29 -12.83 20.85
N ILE A 393 -8.10 -12.27 20.56
CA ILE A 393 -6.93 -13.05 20.12
C ILE A 393 -6.41 -13.99 21.23
N PRO A 394 -6.26 -13.57 22.51
CA PRO A 394 -5.66 -14.43 23.52
C PRO A 394 -6.41 -15.74 23.74
N LYS A 395 -7.75 -15.69 23.81
CA LYS A 395 -8.57 -16.89 23.98
C LYS A 395 -8.47 -17.81 22.77
N ALA A 396 -8.65 -17.29 21.56
CA ALA A 396 -8.53 -18.08 20.33
C ALA A 396 -7.15 -18.77 20.22
N SER A 397 -6.08 -18.05 20.56
CA SER A 397 -4.72 -18.57 20.53
C SER A 397 -4.46 -19.66 21.57
N HIS A 398 -5.04 -19.52 22.76
CA HIS A 398 -4.95 -20.51 23.84
C HIS A 398 -5.73 -21.79 23.49
N ASP A 399 -6.95 -21.62 22.96
CA ASP A 399 -7.84 -22.74 22.64
C ASP A 399 -7.35 -23.51 21.40
N TRP A 400 -6.59 -22.86 20.50
CA TRP A 400 -6.03 -23.46 19.28
C TRP A 400 -4.50 -23.32 19.21
N PRO A 401 -3.75 -23.95 20.11
CA PRO A 401 -2.33 -23.68 20.29
C PRO A 401 -1.43 -24.34 19.21
N GLU A 402 -2.04 -25.10 18.28
CA GLU A 402 -1.41 -25.69 17.09
C GLU A 402 -1.59 -24.84 15.81
N LEU A 403 -2.46 -23.82 15.84
CA LEU A 403 -2.61 -22.85 14.76
C LEU A 403 -1.69 -21.66 14.98
N ASN A 404 -1.21 -21.03 13.91
CA ASN A 404 -0.51 -19.75 14.00
C ASN A 404 -1.47 -18.63 13.62
N PHE A 405 -1.66 -17.64 14.48
CA PHE A 405 -2.46 -16.45 14.21
C PHE A 405 -1.56 -15.30 13.77
N ILE A 406 -1.60 -14.96 12.47
CA ILE A 406 -0.81 -13.88 11.89
C ILE A 406 -1.73 -12.68 11.71
N ILE A 407 -1.55 -11.67 12.55
CA ILE A 407 -2.45 -10.53 12.69
C ILE A 407 -1.96 -9.41 11.78
N TYR A 408 -2.65 -9.24 10.65
CA TYR A 408 -2.32 -8.27 9.63
C TYR A 408 -2.69 -6.87 10.08
N HIS A 409 -1.77 -5.94 9.85
CA HIS A 409 -1.80 -4.55 10.33
C HIS A 409 -1.67 -4.41 11.85
N ALA A 410 -1.15 -5.42 12.54
CA ALA A 410 -0.81 -5.41 13.97
C ALA A 410 -1.86 -4.77 14.91
N CYS A 411 -3.16 -4.95 14.63
CA CYS A 411 -4.24 -4.29 15.37
C CYS A 411 -4.10 -2.76 15.44
N PHE A 412 -3.65 -2.11 14.37
CA PHE A 412 -3.52 -0.66 14.34
C PHE A 412 -4.90 0.01 14.17
N GLY A 413 -5.50 0.46 15.26
CA GLY A 413 -6.86 1.04 15.31
C GLY A 413 -6.92 2.57 15.18
N GLY A 414 -5.78 3.25 15.26
CA GLY A 414 -5.68 4.71 15.32
C GLY A 414 -5.83 5.43 13.97
N MET A 415 -6.34 4.77 12.94
CA MET A 415 -6.47 5.32 11.59
C MET A 415 -7.92 5.63 11.27
N THR A 416 -8.56 6.47 12.07
CA THR A 416 -9.86 7.05 11.68
C THR A 416 -9.70 8.57 11.65
N PRO A 417 -9.77 9.21 10.45
CA PRO A 417 -10.02 8.60 9.13
C PRO A 417 -8.89 7.66 8.67
N PHE A 418 -9.26 6.70 7.81
CA PHE A 418 -8.41 5.60 7.32
C PHE A 418 -7.04 6.09 6.82
N LEU A 419 -5.96 5.37 7.15
CA LEU A 419 -4.56 5.74 6.87
C LEU A 419 -4.03 7.07 7.46
N TRP A 420 -4.66 7.61 8.51
CA TRP A 420 -4.17 8.81 9.21
C TRP A 420 -4.08 8.61 10.74
N PRO A 421 -2.89 8.40 11.33
CA PRO A 421 -2.69 8.00 12.74
C PRO A 421 -2.86 9.14 13.78
N SER A 422 -3.88 9.99 13.64
CA SER A 422 -4.09 11.16 14.52
C SER A 422 -4.08 10.84 16.03
N PRO A 423 -4.85 9.85 16.53
CA PRO A 423 -4.88 9.55 17.97
C PRO A 423 -3.54 9.04 18.50
N GLY A 424 -2.83 8.23 17.71
CA GLY A 424 -1.51 7.71 18.09
C GLY A 424 -0.48 8.83 18.25
N LEU A 425 -0.41 9.74 17.27
CA LEU A 425 0.47 10.91 17.36
C LEU A 425 0.12 11.82 18.55
N ALA A 426 -1.17 12.10 18.75
CA ALA A 426 -1.64 12.91 19.87
C ALA A 426 -1.27 12.28 21.22
N ASN A 427 -1.40 10.96 21.36
CA ASN A 427 -1.04 10.26 22.59
C ASN A 427 0.46 10.30 22.87
N ILE A 428 1.31 10.21 21.84
CA ILE A 428 2.75 10.39 21.98
C ILE A 428 3.08 11.81 22.46
N GLN A 429 2.54 12.83 21.80
CA GLN A 429 2.80 14.24 22.13
C GLN A 429 2.32 14.61 23.54
N ASN A 430 1.14 14.13 23.93
CA ASN A 430 0.54 14.41 25.23
C ASN A 430 0.99 13.42 26.32
N LYS A 431 1.89 12.49 26.01
CA LYS A 431 2.36 11.44 26.92
C LYS A 431 1.23 10.64 27.56
N VAL A 432 0.20 10.33 26.79
CA VAL A 432 -0.87 9.40 27.19
C VAL A 432 -0.31 7.99 27.07
N LEU A 433 -0.19 7.31 28.21
CA LEU A 433 0.46 6.00 28.30
C LEU A 433 -0.55 4.90 28.64
N ARG A 434 -0.35 3.72 28.06
CA ARG A 434 -0.93 2.45 28.50
C ARG A 434 0.18 1.59 29.07
N ASN A 435 0.11 1.30 30.36
CA ASN A 435 1.09 0.47 31.08
C ASN A 435 2.56 0.88 30.83
N GLY A 436 2.82 2.19 30.80
CA GLY A 436 4.18 2.76 30.66
C GLY A 436 4.67 2.99 29.23
N GLU A 437 3.84 2.74 28.20
CA GLU A 437 4.18 2.97 26.79
C GLU A 437 3.14 3.90 26.15
N PRO A 438 3.49 4.73 25.15
CA PRO A 438 2.51 5.58 24.49
C PRO A 438 1.38 4.74 23.91
N ASP A 439 0.15 5.11 24.24
CA ASP A 439 -1.03 4.33 23.86
C ASP A 439 -1.33 4.56 22.38
N ILE A 440 -0.77 3.72 21.52
CA ILE A 440 -1.16 3.65 20.12
C ILE A 440 -2.41 2.78 20.05
N THR A 441 -3.52 3.39 19.64
CA THR A 441 -4.85 2.77 19.64
C THR A 441 -4.81 1.34 19.11
N TRP A 442 -5.24 0.41 19.97
CA TRP A 442 -5.27 -1.05 19.80
C TRP A 442 -3.91 -1.75 19.64
N LEU A 443 -2.93 -1.13 18.97
CA LEU A 443 -1.59 -1.68 18.81
C LEU A 443 -0.91 -1.92 20.17
N THR A 444 -0.98 -0.95 21.09
CA THR A 444 -0.33 -1.08 22.40
C THR A 444 -0.99 -2.15 23.25
N GLU A 445 -2.33 -2.26 23.19
CA GLU A 445 -3.06 -3.36 23.81
C GLU A 445 -2.65 -4.72 23.22
N PHE A 446 -2.58 -4.81 21.89
CA PHE A 446 -2.18 -6.01 21.17
C PHE A 446 -0.76 -6.43 21.57
N ALA A 447 0.21 -5.51 21.55
CA ALA A 447 1.58 -5.78 21.96
C ALA A 447 1.65 -6.33 23.39
N GLN A 448 1.00 -5.67 24.35
CA GLN A 448 1.09 -6.02 25.77
C GLN A 448 0.33 -7.30 26.12
N THR A 449 -0.80 -7.58 25.46
CA THR A 449 -1.63 -8.76 25.75
C THR A 449 -1.24 -9.99 24.95
N CYS A 450 -0.75 -9.82 23.72
CA CYS A 450 -0.50 -10.91 22.79
C CYS A 450 0.99 -11.17 22.53
N GLY A 451 1.89 -10.22 22.81
CA GLY A 451 3.30 -10.32 22.42
C GLY A 451 4.04 -11.54 22.99
N LYS A 452 3.65 -12.01 24.16
CA LYS A 452 4.24 -13.20 24.79
C LYS A 452 3.59 -14.52 24.38
N ILE A 453 2.48 -14.48 23.64
CA ILE A 453 1.79 -15.67 23.17
C ILE A 453 2.61 -16.32 22.04
N ARG A 454 2.77 -17.65 22.10
CA ARG A 454 3.75 -18.37 21.26
C ARG A 454 3.38 -18.38 19.78
N ASN A 455 2.08 -18.46 19.49
CA ASN A 455 1.52 -18.69 18.17
C ASN A 455 0.74 -17.46 17.66
N VAL A 456 1.10 -16.26 18.12
CA VAL A 456 0.60 -14.98 17.60
C VAL A 456 1.75 -14.20 17.00
N TYR A 457 1.53 -13.68 15.80
CA TYR A 457 2.50 -12.93 15.01
C TYR A 457 1.90 -11.58 14.60
N ALA A 458 2.73 -10.54 14.58
CA ALA A 458 2.35 -9.20 14.16
C ALA A 458 2.86 -8.95 12.74
N GLU A 459 1.96 -8.76 11.79
CA GLU A 459 2.30 -8.34 10.43
C GLU A 459 2.15 -6.80 10.37
N ILE A 460 3.17 -6.11 9.85
CA ILE A 460 3.31 -4.64 9.99
C ILE A 460 2.95 -3.85 8.75
N GLY A 461 2.50 -4.47 7.66
CA GLY A 461 2.65 -4.04 6.29
C GLY A 461 2.27 -2.62 5.93
N SER A 462 1.05 -2.43 5.42
CA SER A 462 0.52 -1.09 5.18
C SER A 462 0.57 -0.19 6.42
N THR A 463 0.59 -0.75 7.63
CA THR A 463 0.74 0.05 8.86
C THR A 463 2.07 0.78 8.87
N PHE A 464 3.16 0.07 8.57
CA PHE A 464 4.50 0.59 8.42
C PHE A 464 4.59 1.50 7.20
N GLY A 465 4.11 1.05 6.03
CA GLY A 465 4.15 1.84 4.80
C GLY A 465 3.44 3.19 4.92
N GLY A 466 2.28 3.23 5.60
CA GLY A 466 1.50 4.46 5.78
C GLY A 466 2.09 5.47 6.76
N ILE A 467 3.06 5.08 7.60
CA ILE A 467 3.57 5.95 8.67
C ILE A 467 5.09 6.18 8.65
N VAL A 468 5.88 5.33 7.98
CA VAL A 468 7.35 5.41 8.05
C VAL A 468 7.90 6.74 7.50
N ILE A 469 7.25 7.34 6.50
CA ILE A 469 7.65 8.63 5.91
C ILE A 469 6.93 9.82 6.57
N THR A 470 5.65 9.65 6.91
CA THR A 470 4.75 10.75 7.31
C THR A 470 4.64 10.93 8.82
N PHE A 471 4.81 9.86 9.60
CA PHE A 471 4.70 9.84 11.06
C PHE A 471 5.83 9.00 11.69
N PRO A 472 7.10 9.39 11.51
CA PRO A 472 8.25 8.60 11.92
C PRO A 472 8.32 8.31 13.42
N SER A 473 7.81 9.19 14.30
CA SER A 473 7.75 8.88 15.74
C SER A 473 6.71 7.80 16.04
N VAL A 474 5.56 7.83 15.36
CA VAL A 474 4.56 6.76 15.45
C VAL A 474 5.16 5.43 14.96
N CYS A 475 5.92 5.45 13.87
CA CYS A 475 6.65 4.29 13.37
C CYS A 475 7.67 3.74 14.39
N ALA A 476 8.44 4.62 15.03
CA ALA A 476 9.41 4.26 16.05
C ALA A 476 8.75 3.55 17.25
N HIS A 477 7.59 4.05 17.69
CA HIS A 477 6.80 3.41 18.74
C HIS A 477 6.15 2.10 18.29
N LEU A 478 5.69 2.00 17.03
CA LEU A 478 5.16 0.76 16.46
C LEU A 478 6.22 -0.36 16.54
N LEU A 479 7.36 -0.15 15.89
CA LEU A 479 8.42 -1.16 15.85
C LEU A 479 9.03 -1.39 17.24
N GLY A 480 9.17 -0.33 18.06
CA GLY A 480 9.70 -0.44 19.42
C GLY A 480 8.85 -1.31 20.35
N GLN A 481 7.52 -1.10 20.35
CA GLN A 481 6.60 -1.91 21.15
C GLN A 481 6.54 -3.35 20.64
N LEU A 482 6.46 -3.56 19.32
CA LEU A 482 6.43 -4.91 18.76
C LEU A 482 7.73 -5.67 19.08
N LEU A 483 8.92 -5.08 18.89
CA LEU A 483 10.18 -5.72 19.25
C LEU A 483 10.28 -6.02 20.75
N LYS A 484 9.80 -5.13 21.61
CA LYS A 484 9.85 -5.30 23.06
C LYS A 484 8.96 -6.45 23.55
N HIS A 485 7.77 -6.62 22.97
CA HIS A 485 6.80 -7.61 23.44
C HIS A 485 6.79 -8.91 22.64
N PHE A 486 6.86 -8.84 21.31
CA PHE A 486 6.89 -10.02 20.43
C PHE A 486 8.30 -10.57 20.22
N GLY A 487 9.33 -9.72 20.37
CA GLY A 487 10.69 -10.03 19.93
C GLY A 487 10.82 -9.99 18.40
N GLU A 488 12.05 -10.11 17.92
CA GLU A 488 12.36 -10.10 16.48
C GLU A 488 11.84 -11.34 15.71
N ASP A 489 11.40 -12.39 16.41
CA ASP A 489 10.98 -13.66 15.81
C ASP A 489 9.49 -13.74 15.47
N LYS A 490 8.68 -12.77 15.91
CA LYS A 490 7.21 -12.81 15.74
C LYS A 490 6.63 -11.56 15.09
N VAL A 491 7.46 -10.82 14.38
CA VAL A 491 7.08 -9.69 13.55
C VAL A 491 7.37 -10.05 12.09
N VAL A 492 6.40 -9.88 11.20
CA VAL A 492 6.51 -10.27 9.78
C VAL A 492 6.12 -9.10 8.87
N PHE A 493 6.56 -9.16 7.62
CA PHE A 493 6.38 -8.11 6.62
C PHE A 493 5.45 -8.56 5.49
N GLY A 494 4.44 -7.76 5.19
CA GLY A 494 3.71 -7.79 3.92
C GLY A 494 3.60 -6.38 3.36
N SER A 495 3.61 -6.16 2.06
CA SER A 495 3.63 -4.79 1.53
C SER A 495 2.26 -4.21 1.18
N ASP A 496 1.24 -5.08 1.07
CA ASP A 496 -0.04 -4.81 0.42
C ASP A 496 0.09 -4.29 -1.02
N CYS A 497 1.25 -4.51 -1.66
CA CYS A 497 1.46 -4.14 -3.05
C CYS A 497 0.57 -4.98 -3.96
N VAL A 498 0.09 -4.43 -5.08
CA VAL A 498 0.60 -3.24 -5.78
C VAL A 498 -0.13 -1.92 -5.50
N TYR A 499 -0.90 -1.83 -4.42
CA TYR A 499 -1.64 -0.60 -4.07
C TYR A 499 -0.76 0.65 -3.95
N TYR A 500 0.47 0.49 -3.42
CA TYR A 500 1.45 1.56 -3.28
C TYR A 500 2.56 1.52 -4.38
N GLY A 501 2.36 0.75 -5.45
CA GLY A 501 3.37 0.40 -6.46
C GLY A 501 4.25 -0.78 -6.07
N SER A 502 5.44 -0.90 -6.67
CA SER A 502 6.44 -1.92 -6.28
C SER A 502 6.70 -1.89 -4.77
N PRO A 503 6.88 -3.05 -4.10
CA PRO A 503 7.19 -3.11 -2.68
C PRO A 503 8.61 -2.61 -2.34
N GLN A 504 9.48 -2.37 -3.33
CA GLN A 504 10.89 -2.04 -3.08
C GLN A 504 11.09 -0.84 -2.17
N TRP A 505 10.29 0.21 -2.29
CA TRP A 505 10.44 1.39 -1.43
C TRP A 505 10.17 1.08 0.05
N GLN A 506 9.26 0.13 0.35
CA GLN A 506 9.00 -0.31 1.72
C GLN A 506 10.16 -1.17 2.24
N ILE A 507 10.72 -2.03 1.40
CA ILE A 507 11.91 -2.84 1.73
C ILE A 507 13.09 -1.92 2.06
N GLU A 508 13.35 -0.91 1.21
CA GLU A 508 14.36 0.12 1.43
C GLU A 508 14.11 0.89 2.73
N ALA A 509 12.87 1.34 2.96
CA ALA A 509 12.50 2.06 4.17
C ALA A 509 12.73 1.20 5.41
N MET A 510 12.30 -0.07 5.42
CA MET A 510 12.47 -0.99 6.55
C MET A 510 13.95 -1.27 6.83
N TRP A 511 14.74 -1.41 5.76
CA TRP A 511 16.17 -1.65 5.88
C TRP A 511 16.92 -0.43 6.45
N ARG A 512 16.53 0.79 6.05
CA ARG A 512 17.19 2.03 6.47
C ARG A 512 16.67 2.60 7.78
N PHE A 513 15.46 2.26 8.18
CA PHE A 513 14.84 2.80 9.39
C PHE A 513 15.60 2.37 10.65
N GLU A 514 15.70 3.28 11.61
CA GLU A 514 16.24 3.04 12.95
C GLU A 514 15.31 3.67 13.99
N ILE A 515 15.13 2.99 15.12
CA ILE A 515 14.40 3.58 16.25
C ILE A 515 15.35 4.56 16.96
N PRO A 516 15.02 5.86 17.07
CA PRO A 516 15.90 6.83 17.69
C PRO A 516 16.35 6.41 19.09
N GLU A 517 17.64 6.58 19.37
CA GLU A 517 18.26 6.16 20.62
C GLU A 517 17.61 6.83 21.86
N SER A 518 17.14 8.07 21.73
CA SER A 518 16.36 8.75 22.77
C SER A 518 15.07 8.01 23.12
N ILE A 519 14.29 7.63 22.10
CA ILE A 519 13.04 6.87 22.25
C ILE A 519 13.34 5.49 22.84
N ARG A 520 14.39 4.82 22.36
CA ARG A 520 14.82 3.52 22.89
C ARG A 520 15.14 3.57 24.38
N ARG A 521 15.96 4.54 24.82
CA ARG A 521 16.29 4.71 26.24
C ARG A 521 15.07 5.05 27.08
N GLN A 522 14.21 5.93 26.58
CA GLN A 522 13.04 6.39 27.32
C GLN A 522 12.02 5.27 27.58
N TYR A 523 11.79 4.39 26.60
CA TYR A 523 10.72 3.37 26.68
C TYR A 523 11.24 1.93 26.79
N GLY A 524 12.56 1.75 26.83
CA GLY A 524 13.22 0.44 26.89
C GLY A 524 13.03 -0.37 25.61
N TYR A 525 12.98 0.27 24.44
CA TYR A 525 12.83 -0.45 23.17
C TYR A 525 14.15 -1.06 22.70
N PRO A 526 14.14 -2.31 22.22
CA PRO A 526 15.29 -2.92 21.57
C PRO A 526 15.75 -2.13 20.33
N ALA A 527 17.02 -2.29 19.96
CA ALA A 527 17.50 -1.82 18.66
C ALA A 527 16.87 -2.64 17.53
N LEU A 528 16.51 -1.96 16.44
CA LEU A 528 16.15 -2.63 15.19
C LEU A 528 17.42 -3.05 14.45
N THR A 529 18.01 -4.16 14.89
CA THR A 529 19.27 -4.70 14.34
C THR A 529 19.11 -5.22 12.91
N GLU A 530 20.21 -5.38 12.18
CA GLU A 530 20.19 -6.03 10.86
C GLU A 530 19.57 -7.45 10.93
N ARG A 531 19.90 -8.22 11.97
CA ARG A 531 19.31 -9.54 12.20
C ARG A 531 17.79 -9.46 12.34
N ALA A 532 17.29 -8.50 13.10
CA ALA A 532 15.84 -8.27 13.22
C ALA A 532 15.22 -7.88 11.89
N LYS A 533 15.85 -7.00 11.10
CA LYS A 533 15.38 -6.59 9.76
C LYS A 533 15.28 -7.77 8.81
N ARG A 534 16.32 -8.63 8.72
CA ARG A 534 16.29 -9.87 7.92
C ARG A 534 15.17 -10.83 8.36
N LYS A 535 14.97 -10.97 9.68
CA LYS A 535 13.87 -11.78 10.23
C LYS A 535 12.50 -11.26 9.84
N ILE A 536 12.28 -9.96 10.03
CA ILE A 536 11.00 -9.30 9.72
C ILE A 536 10.69 -9.36 8.23
N LEU A 537 11.68 -9.05 7.37
CA LEU A 537 11.50 -8.98 5.91
C LEU A 537 11.32 -10.35 5.24
N GLY A 538 11.65 -11.46 5.91
CA GLY A 538 11.38 -12.76 5.28
C GLY A 538 11.67 -14.01 6.11
N LEU A 539 12.67 -14.03 7.01
CA LEU A 539 13.05 -15.30 7.66
C LEU A 539 11.98 -15.83 8.64
N ASN A 540 11.22 -14.95 9.28
CA ASN A 540 10.12 -15.36 10.15
C ASN A 540 9.01 -16.06 9.34
N SER A 541 8.64 -15.47 8.22
CA SER A 541 7.65 -16.02 7.29
C SER A 541 8.16 -17.28 6.62
N ALA A 542 9.45 -17.34 6.25
CA ALA A 542 10.07 -18.56 5.72
C ALA A 542 9.88 -19.74 6.68
N ARG A 543 10.11 -19.53 7.99
CA ARG A 543 9.86 -20.54 9.02
C ARG A 543 8.39 -20.92 9.13
N LEU A 544 7.47 -19.95 9.05
CA LEU A 544 6.02 -20.18 9.10
C LEU A 544 5.51 -21.00 7.90
N TYR A 545 6.18 -20.91 6.75
CA TYR A 545 5.78 -21.59 5.51
C TYR A 545 6.68 -22.77 5.13
N GLY A 546 7.66 -23.13 5.96
CA GLY A 546 8.59 -24.24 5.71
C GLY A 546 9.52 -23.99 4.52
N LEU A 547 9.85 -22.73 4.24
CA LEU A 547 10.74 -22.30 3.17
C LEU A 547 12.18 -22.13 3.68
N SER A 548 13.15 -22.30 2.78
CA SER A 548 14.56 -22.02 3.08
C SER A 548 14.81 -20.52 3.00
N GLY A 549 15.29 -19.93 4.11
CA GLY A 549 15.67 -18.52 4.18
C GLY A 549 17.12 -18.24 3.73
N ASP A 550 17.83 -19.23 3.19
CA ASP A 550 19.22 -19.08 2.77
C ASP A 550 19.32 -18.19 1.52
N ALA A 551 19.67 -16.94 1.79
CA ALA A 551 19.96 -15.76 0.97
C ALA A 551 20.68 -15.90 -0.39
N GLU A 552 21.21 -17.06 -0.78
CA GLU A 552 21.88 -17.22 -2.09
C GLU A 552 20.86 -17.44 -3.23
N VAL A 553 19.98 -16.46 -3.43
CA VAL A 553 18.96 -16.44 -4.50
C VAL A 553 19.60 -16.44 -5.90
N SER A 554 20.85 -15.99 -6.03
CA SER A 554 21.59 -15.99 -7.30
C SER A 554 22.40 -17.28 -7.57
N ALA A 555 22.70 -18.08 -6.54
CA ALA A 555 23.58 -19.25 -6.67
C ALA A 555 22.88 -20.61 -6.39
N ARG A 556 21.66 -20.62 -5.82
CA ARG A 556 20.96 -21.88 -5.47
C ARG A 556 19.77 -22.20 -6.37
N ALA A 557 19.58 -23.50 -6.61
CA ALA A 557 18.58 -24.07 -7.50
C ALA A 557 17.12 -23.92 -7.03
N ASP A 558 16.88 -23.42 -5.81
CA ASP A 558 15.61 -23.54 -5.08
C ASP A 558 14.58 -22.44 -5.43
N TYR A 559 15.02 -21.22 -5.76
CA TYR A 559 14.14 -20.08 -6.14
C TYR A 559 14.57 -19.44 -7.46
N ARG A 560 14.11 -20.02 -8.56
CA ARG A 560 14.45 -19.57 -9.90
C ARG A 560 13.75 -18.25 -10.27
N PRO A 561 14.39 -17.36 -11.04
CA PRO A 561 13.79 -16.11 -11.47
C PRO A 561 12.55 -16.34 -12.34
N VAL A 562 11.57 -15.43 -12.22
CA VAL A 562 10.48 -15.34 -13.20
C VAL A 562 11.11 -14.94 -14.55
N PRO A 563 10.79 -15.65 -15.66
CA PRO A 563 11.41 -15.36 -16.95
C PRO A 563 10.97 -13.99 -17.48
N ARG A 564 11.87 -13.25 -18.13
CA ARG A 564 11.59 -11.89 -18.65
C ARG A 564 10.46 -11.83 -19.68
N ASN A 565 10.15 -12.93 -20.35
CA ASN A 565 9.04 -13.06 -21.31
C ASN A 565 7.75 -13.61 -20.67
N TYR A 566 7.57 -13.48 -19.35
CA TYR A 566 6.41 -14.00 -18.61
C TYR A 566 5.06 -13.58 -19.22
N ASP A 567 4.98 -12.39 -19.82
CA ASP A 567 3.83 -11.84 -20.50
C ASP A 567 3.36 -12.73 -21.67
N THR A 568 4.32 -13.29 -22.42
CA THR A 568 4.05 -14.21 -23.52
C THR A 568 3.65 -15.61 -23.05
N LEU A 569 3.94 -15.95 -21.79
CA LEU A 569 3.70 -17.27 -21.20
C LEU A 569 2.32 -17.40 -20.53
N VAL A 570 1.56 -16.30 -20.42
CA VAL A 570 0.22 -16.31 -19.81
C VAL A 570 -0.73 -17.14 -20.68
N PRO A 571 -1.21 -18.30 -20.21
CA PRO A 571 -2.05 -19.17 -21.02
C PRO A 571 -3.45 -18.56 -21.19
N LEU A 572 -4.12 -18.88 -22.31
CA LEU A 572 -5.49 -18.43 -22.58
C LEU A 572 -6.45 -18.73 -21.42
N LYS A 573 -6.34 -19.94 -20.83
CA LYS A 573 -7.15 -20.34 -19.67
C LYS A 573 -7.01 -19.39 -18.48
N LEU A 574 -5.80 -18.88 -18.21
CA LEU A 574 -5.58 -17.92 -17.12
C LEU A 574 -6.11 -16.53 -17.49
N LYS A 575 -5.95 -16.09 -18.75
CA LYS A 575 -6.54 -14.82 -19.23
C LYS A 575 -8.05 -14.82 -19.11
N THR A 576 -8.70 -15.93 -19.49
CA THR A 576 -10.14 -16.12 -19.34
C THR A 576 -10.54 -16.11 -17.87
N LEU A 577 -9.81 -16.84 -17.01
CA LEU A 577 -10.09 -16.90 -15.58
C LEU A 577 -9.93 -15.53 -14.89
N LEU A 578 -8.97 -14.72 -15.32
CA LEU A 578 -8.73 -13.36 -14.81
C LEU A 578 -9.54 -12.28 -15.54
N GLU A 579 -10.47 -12.70 -16.41
CA GLU A 579 -11.47 -11.83 -17.04
C GLU A 579 -10.84 -10.72 -17.91
N PHE A 580 -9.78 -11.05 -18.64
CA PHE A 580 -9.11 -10.10 -19.55
C PHE A 580 -10.07 -9.61 -20.64
N PRO A 581 -10.21 -8.29 -20.87
CA PRO A 581 -11.12 -7.76 -21.88
C PRO A 581 -10.68 -8.19 -23.28
N GLY A 582 -11.64 -8.65 -24.08
CA GLY A 582 -11.52 -8.80 -25.52
C GLY A 582 -10.70 -9.99 -26.06
N LEU A 583 -9.99 -10.79 -25.25
CA LEU A 583 -9.14 -11.93 -25.69
C LEU A 583 -8.25 -11.70 -26.93
N THR A 584 -8.09 -10.48 -27.39
CA THR A 584 -7.26 -10.09 -28.53
C THR A 584 -5.99 -9.43 -28.01
N THR A 585 -4.91 -9.74 -28.70
CA THR A 585 -3.50 -9.43 -28.46
C THR A 585 -3.14 -7.95 -28.19
N ASP A 586 -4.09 -7.01 -28.24
CA ASP A 586 -3.81 -5.57 -28.29
C ASP A 586 -3.51 -4.92 -26.93
N ALA A 587 -4.17 -5.36 -25.85
CA ALA A 587 -3.86 -4.85 -24.51
C ALA A 587 -2.44 -5.21 -24.05
N MET A 588 -1.87 -6.31 -24.59
CA MET A 588 -0.52 -6.76 -24.28
C MET A 588 0.56 -5.98 -25.04
N ALA A 589 0.26 -5.50 -26.25
CA ALA A 589 1.16 -4.62 -26.99
C ALA A 589 1.31 -3.25 -26.31
N LYS A 590 0.22 -2.72 -25.73
CA LYS A 590 0.24 -1.45 -24.98
C LYS A 590 1.07 -1.55 -23.69
N ALA A 591 0.83 -2.58 -22.87
CA ALA A 591 1.63 -2.81 -21.66
C ALA A 591 3.13 -3.04 -21.96
N ARG A 592 3.44 -3.71 -23.08
CA ARG A 592 4.82 -3.86 -23.58
C ARG A 592 5.42 -2.54 -24.06
N HIS A 593 4.63 -1.68 -24.68
CA HIS A 593 5.06 -0.35 -25.12
C HIS A 593 5.33 0.56 -23.91
N GLU A 594 4.46 0.55 -22.91
CA GLU A 594 4.65 1.24 -21.62
C GLU A 594 5.90 0.72 -20.89
N TYR A 595 6.14 -0.60 -20.91
CA TYR A 595 7.34 -1.24 -20.37
C TYR A 595 8.64 -0.78 -21.06
N LEU A 596 8.63 -0.67 -22.39
CA LEU A 596 9.79 -0.19 -23.17
C LEU A 596 9.99 1.33 -23.04
N ALA A 597 8.90 2.09 -22.86
CA ALA A 597 8.94 3.54 -22.67
C ALA A 597 9.39 3.95 -21.25
N ALA A 598 9.15 3.11 -20.24
CA ALA A 598 9.58 3.35 -18.86
C ALA A 598 11.10 3.17 -18.64
N GLY A 599 11.86 2.75 -19.65
CA GLY A 599 13.32 2.57 -19.60
C GLY A 599 14.15 3.85 -19.71
N ALA A 600 13.64 5.00 -19.29
CA ALA A 600 14.37 6.26 -19.30
C ALA A 600 14.77 6.70 -17.89
N ASP A 601 16.01 7.19 -17.74
CA ASP A 601 16.48 7.84 -16.51
C ASP A 601 15.48 8.92 -16.06
N PRO A 602 15.18 9.03 -14.76
CA PRO A 602 14.17 9.98 -14.26
C PRO A 602 14.55 11.41 -14.63
N SER A 603 13.66 12.11 -15.35
CA SER A 603 13.91 13.47 -15.84
C SER A 603 13.87 14.53 -14.74
N HIS A 604 13.28 14.18 -13.58
CA HIS A 604 12.96 15.05 -12.45
C HIS A 604 12.19 16.33 -12.82
N LEU A 605 11.62 16.37 -14.04
CA LEU A 605 10.79 17.46 -14.52
C LEU A 605 9.50 17.49 -13.72
N ARG A 606 9.01 18.69 -13.41
CA ARG A 606 7.78 18.92 -12.66
C ARG A 606 6.81 19.70 -13.52
N TYR A 607 5.53 19.36 -13.44
CA TYR A 607 4.45 20.08 -14.09
C TYR A 607 3.56 20.71 -13.03
N GLY A 608 3.13 21.96 -13.24
CA GLY A 608 2.36 22.73 -12.27
C GLY A 608 2.80 24.19 -12.24
N TRP A 609 2.58 24.87 -11.12
CA TRP A 609 2.85 26.28 -10.88
C TRP A 609 3.71 26.43 -9.62
N VAL A 610 4.74 27.25 -9.69
CA VAL A 610 5.63 27.58 -8.59
C VAL A 610 5.55 29.07 -8.31
N ARG A 611 5.69 29.44 -7.03
CA ARG A 611 5.69 30.85 -6.65
C ARG A 611 7.06 31.46 -6.88
N THR A 612 7.14 32.35 -7.87
CA THR A 612 8.39 33.00 -8.31
C THR A 612 8.44 34.48 -7.94
N GLN A 613 7.31 35.08 -7.56
CA GLN A 613 7.23 36.45 -7.06
C GLN A 613 6.58 36.48 -5.67
N VAL A 614 7.16 37.29 -4.77
CA VAL A 614 6.70 37.44 -3.38
C VAL A 614 5.52 38.37 -3.32
#